data_AF-A0A523Q5T7-F1
#
_entry.id   AF-A0A523Q5T7-F1
#
_cell.length_a   1.000
_cell.length_b   1.000
_cell.length_c   1.000
_cell.angle_alpha   90.00
_cell.angle_beta   90.00
_cell.angle_gamma   90.00
#
_symmetry.space_group_name_H-M   'P 1'
#
loop_
_entity.id
_entity.type
_entity.pdbx_description
1 polymer ?
#
loop_
_entity_poly.entity_id
_entity_poly.type
_entity_poly.pdbx_seq_one_letter_code
_entity_poly.pdbx_strand_id
1 'polypeptide(L)'
;MAAQNRTALVLFSGGQDSTVCLAWALQRFARVETLGFDYGQRHRIELDCRLTVRQELARHFPQWAAKLGEDHVLDLSLLGQISACALTEHRAIELEANGLPNTFVPGRNLLFLSFAATLAYRRGASVLVGGMCETDYSGYPDCRDNTLKALQVALSLGLDTPMTLETPLMFLTKGQTWALAHELGGEALNALIAEHTHTCYLGERGTRHPWGYGCGECPACQLRAAGHAAWLQHDEAGL
;
A
#
# COMPACT_ATOMS: atom_id res chain seq x y z
N MET A 1 -14.66 -18.24 -9.70
CA MET A 1 -13.93 -18.63 -10.92
C MET A 1 -13.55 -17.44 -11.80
N ALA A 2 -14.43 -16.45 -12.07
CA ALA A 2 -14.10 -15.30 -12.93
C ALA A 2 -12.92 -14.42 -12.45
N ALA A 3 -12.78 -14.18 -11.13
CA ALA A 3 -11.64 -13.43 -10.59
C ALA A 3 -10.30 -14.17 -10.75
N GLN A 4 -10.30 -15.50 -10.73
CA GLN A 4 -9.08 -16.31 -10.75
C GLN A 4 -8.35 -16.27 -12.10
N ASN A 5 -8.99 -15.85 -13.20
CA ASN A 5 -8.34 -15.74 -14.51
C ASN A 5 -7.86 -14.32 -14.84
N ARG A 6 -8.09 -13.34 -13.96
CA ARG A 6 -7.70 -11.94 -14.22
C ARG A 6 -6.27 -11.68 -13.77
N THR A 7 -5.62 -10.71 -14.43
CA THR A 7 -4.35 -10.13 -13.97
C THR A 7 -4.66 -8.89 -13.13
N ALA A 8 -4.04 -8.79 -11.96
CA ALA A 8 -4.11 -7.62 -11.08
C ALA A 8 -2.78 -6.87 -11.03
N LEU A 9 -2.85 -5.55 -10.93
CA LEU A 9 -1.72 -4.67 -10.69
C LEU A 9 -1.86 -4.05 -9.29
N VAL A 10 -0.96 -4.40 -8.38
CA VAL A 10 -0.97 -3.90 -7.00
C VAL A 10 -0.12 -2.63 -6.90
N LEU A 11 -0.70 -1.54 -6.42
CA LEU A 11 0.06 -0.36 -6.02
C LEU A 11 0.84 -0.71 -4.76
N PHE A 12 2.15 -0.88 -4.91
CA PHE A 12 2.99 -1.53 -3.93
C PHE A 12 4.15 -0.65 -3.50
N SER A 13 4.13 -0.23 -2.23
CA SER A 13 5.16 0.63 -1.61
C SER A 13 6.15 -0.14 -0.74
N GLY A 14 5.91 -1.42 -0.45
CA GLY A 14 6.75 -2.21 0.45
C GLY A 14 6.48 -1.94 1.93
N GLY A 15 5.46 -1.13 2.25
CA GLY A 15 4.92 -1.00 3.59
C GLY A 15 3.93 -2.10 3.94
N GLN A 16 3.53 -2.14 5.22
CA GLN A 16 2.58 -3.12 5.77
C GLN A 16 1.35 -3.28 4.88
N ASP A 17 0.56 -2.21 4.73
CA ASP A 17 -0.74 -2.24 4.03
C ASP A 17 -0.61 -2.77 2.61
N SER A 18 0.34 -2.24 1.84
CA SER A 18 0.56 -2.68 0.45
C SER A 18 1.04 -4.14 0.35
N THR A 19 1.72 -4.66 1.37
CA THR A 19 2.16 -6.05 1.46
C THR A 19 0.98 -6.98 1.75
N VAL A 20 0.07 -6.57 2.63
CA VAL A 20 -1.19 -7.29 2.86
C VAL A 20 -2.03 -7.31 1.58
N CYS A 21 -2.14 -6.18 0.87
CA CYS A 21 -2.81 -6.12 -0.43
C CYS A 21 -2.19 -7.07 -1.47
N LEU A 22 -0.85 -7.16 -1.51
CA LEU A 22 -0.14 -8.07 -2.41
C LEU A 22 -0.49 -9.54 -2.09
N ALA A 23 -0.41 -9.94 -0.82
CA ALA A 23 -0.80 -11.28 -0.38
C ALA A 23 -2.28 -11.59 -0.70
N TRP A 24 -3.17 -10.62 -0.42
CA TRP A 24 -4.61 -10.73 -0.70
C TRP A 24 -4.88 -10.95 -2.20
N ALA A 25 -4.18 -10.20 -3.06
CA ALA A 25 -4.28 -10.31 -4.51
C ALA A 25 -3.73 -11.66 -5.01
N LEU A 26 -2.60 -12.12 -4.46
CA LEU A 26 -1.96 -13.39 -4.83
C LEU A 26 -2.81 -14.62 -4.50
N GLN A 27 -3.69 -14.54 -3.51
CA GLN A 27 -4.70 -15.58 -3.29
C GLN A 27 -5.83 -15.58 -4.34
N ARG A 28 -6.13 -14.45 -4.98
CA ARG A 28 -7.39 -14.23 -5.72
C ARG A 28 -7.26 -14.23 -7.24
N PHE A 29 -6.17 -13.71 -7.78
CA PHE A 29 -5.98 -13.48 -9.23
C PHE A 29 -4.96 -14.42 -9.83
N ALA A 30 -5.05 -14.77 -11.12
CA ALA A 30 -4.12 -15.71 -11.78
C ALA A 30 -2.68 -15.19 -11.76
N ARG A 31 -2.54 -13.89 -12.02
CA ARG A 31 -1.26 -13.20 -12.13
C ARG A 31 -1.34 -11.86 -11.42
N VAL A 32 -0.33 -11.53 -10.65
CA VAL A 32 -0.27 -10.30 -9.85
C VAL A 32 1.05 -9.60 -10.12
N GLU A 33 1.00 -8.45 -10.75
CA GLU A 33 2.15 -7.56 -10.88
C GLU A 33 2.13 -6.50 -9.78
N THR A 34 3.26 -5.82 -9.58
CA THR A 34 3.30 -4.67 -8.67
C THR A 34 3.85 -3.42 -9.33
N LEU A 35 3.35 -2.28 -8.88
CA LEU A 35 3.71 -0.95 -9.32
C LEU A 35 4.11 -0.09 -8.12
N GLY A 36 5.36 0.36 -8.09
CA GLY A 36 5.82 1.43 -7.20
C GLY A 36 5.81 2.78 -7.90
N PHE A 37 5.82 3.84 -7.10
CA PHE A 37 5.97 5.21 -7.58
C PHE A 37 7.20 5.83 -6.91
N ASP A 38 8.07 6.41 -7.73
CA ASP A 38 9.15 7.28 -7.29
C ASP A 38 8.75 8.71 -7.61
N TYR A 39 8.25 9.44 -6.63
CA TYR A 39 7.85 10.85 -6.80
C TYR A 39 8.88 11.80 -6.17
N GLY A 40 10.13 11.36 -6.08
CA GLY A 40 11.21 12.12 -5.46
C GLY A 40 11.19 12.08 -3.93
N GLN A 41 10.62 11.01 -3.34
CA GLN A 41 10.61 10.86 -1.89
C GLN A 41 12.04 10.91 -1.31
N ARG A 42 12.19 11.58 -0.17
CA ARG A 42 13.48 11.88 0.49
C ARG A 42 14.34 10.64 0.80
N HIS A 43 13.71 9.49 1.04
CA HIS A 43 14.40 8.27 1.43
C HIS A 43 14.12 7.13 0.44
N ARG A 44 15.18 6.62 -0.20
CA ARG A 44 15.09 5.48 -1.13
C ARG A 44 14.78 4.15 -0.47
N ILE A 45 14.85 4.08 0.86
CA ILE A 45 14.62 2.88 1.65
C ILE A 45 13.27 2.22 1.35
N GLU A 46 12.23 3.01 1.03
CA GLU A 46 10.91 2.51 0.63
C GLU A 46 10.97 1.71 -0.67
N LEU A 47 11.72 2.19 -1.67
CA LEU A 47 11.87 1.52 -2.96
C LEU A 47 12.66 0.21 -2.82
N ASP A 48 13.68 0.19 -1.97
CA ASP A 48 14.51 -0.99 -1.71
C ASP A 48 13.74 -2.06 -0.91
N CYS A 49 12.91 -1.63 0.05
CA CYS A 49 12.08 -2.53 0.86
C CYS A 49 11.08 -3.32 0.00
N ARG A 50 10.50 -2.72 -1.05
CA ARG A 50 9.61 -3.43 -1.98
C ARG A 50 10.25 -4.68 -2.57
N LEU A 51 11.48 -4.55 -3.06
CA LEU A 51 12.19 -5.66 -3.71
C LEU A 51 12.46 -6.77 -2.70
N THR A 52 12.90 -6.41 -1.50
CA THR A 52 13.15 -7.35 -0.41
C THR A 52 11.87 -8.09 -0.01
N VAL A 53 10.76 -7.37 0.20
CA VAL A 53 9.47 -7.97 0.56
C VAL A 53 8.97 -8.92 -0.53
N ARG A 54 9.09 -8.55 -1.82
CA ARG A 54 8.71 -9.42 -2.93
C ARG A 54 9.52 -10.71 -2.95
N GLN A 55 10.84 -10.62 -2.73
CA GLN A 55 11.73 -11.79 -2.70
C GLN A 55 11.39 -12.72 -1.54
N GLU A 56 11.22 -12.18 -0.33
CA GLU A 56 10.86 -12.97 0.84
C GLU A 56 9.47 -13.59 0.70
N LEU A 57 8.51 -12.86 0.12
CA LEU A 57 7.15 -13.38 -0.09
C LEU A 57 7.17 -14.55 -1.08
N ALA A 58 7.92 -14.45 -2.17
CA ALA A 58 8.10 -15.56 -3.11
C ALA A 58 8.84 -16.75 -2.46
N ARG A 59 9.81 -16.49 -1.59
CA ARG A 59 10.58 -17.53 -0.89
C ARG A 59 9.74 -18.31 0.13
N HIS A 60 8.95 -17.60 0.92
CA HIS A 60 8.15 -18.19 2.00
C HIS A 60 6.82 -18.78 1.52
N PHE A 61 6.29 -18.31 0.39
CA PHE A 61 5.01 -18.76 -0.16
C PHE A 61 5.15 -19.19 -1.63
N PRO A 62 5.68 -20.40 -1.92
CA PRO A 62 5.92 -20.88 -3.28
C PRO A 62 4.68 -20.88 -4.19
N GLN A 63 3.49 -21.08 -3.61
CA GLN A 63 2.21 -21.01 -4.32
C GLN A 63 1.89 -19.61 -4.84
N TRP A 64 2.42 -18.57 -4.19
CA TRP A 64 2.30 -17.18 -4.63
C TRP A 64 3.42 -16.79 -5.60
N ALA A 65 4.62 -17.37 -5.45
CA ALA A 65 5.75 -17.11 -6.35
C ALA A 65 5.41 -17.36 -7.82
N ALA A 66 4.67 -18.43 -8.12
CA ALA A 66 4.25 -18.76 -9.50
C ALA A 66 3.28 -17.72 -10.11
N LYS A 67 2.61 -16.94 -9.27
CA LYS A 67 1.60 -15.94 -9.67
C LYS A 67 2.15 -14.52 -9.64
N LEU A 68 3.25 -14.29 -8.93
CA LEU A 68 3.92 -13.00 -8.80
C LEU A 68 4.64 -12.65 -10.11
N GLY A 69 4.03 -11.75 -10.88
CA GLY A 69 4.53 -11.24 -12.15
C GLY A 69 5.54 -10.12 -12.00
N GLU A 70 5.65 -9.26 -13.01
CA GLU A 70 6.66 -8.20 -13.08
C GLU A 70 6.53 -7.17 -11.94
N ASP A 71 7.67 -6.53 -11.64
CA ASP A 71 7.71 -5.28 -10.89
C ASP A 71 7.86 -4.10 -11.86
N HIS A 72 7.28 -2.96 -11.51
CA HIS A 72 7.50 -1.72 -12.24
C HIS A 72 7.58 -0.55 -11.27
N VAL A 73 8.42 0.43 -11.57
CA VAL A 73 8.49 1.70 -10.84
C VAL A 73 8.28 2.81 -11.85
N LEU A 74 7.29 3.66 -11.61
CA LEU A 74 7.08 4.88 -12.40
C LEU A 74 7.75 6.06 -11.71
N ASP A 75 8.58 6.77 -12.46
CA ASP A 75 9.09 8.07 -12.08
C ASP A 75 7.98 9.11 -12.24
N LEU A 76 7.58 9.69 -11.12
CA LEU A 76 6.59 10.75 -10.96
C LEU A 76 7.21 11.99 -10.31
N SER A 77 8.53 12.20 -10.47
CA SER A 77 9.22 13.42 -10.03
C SER A 77 8.60 14.70 -10.59
N LEU A 78 7.89 14.61 -11.72
CA LEU A 78 7.06 15.68 -12.28
C LEU A 78 6.00 16.20 -11.31
N LEU A 79 5.50 15.37 -10.38
CA LEU A 79 4.55 15.81 -9.35
C LEU A 79 5.13 16.93 -8.48
N GLY A 80 6.44 16.96 -8.27
CA GLY A 80 7.11 18.04 -7.56
C GLY A 80 7.01 19.41 -8.26
N GLN A 81 6.71 19.45 -9.56
CA GLN A 81 6.49 20.73 -10.28
C GLN A 81 5.11 21.34 -9.99
N ILE A 82 4.14 20.50 -9.61
CA ILE A 82 2.76 20.92 -9.33
C ILE A 82 2.41 20.83 -7.84
N SER A 83 3.38 20.45 -7.01
CA SER A 83 3.24 20.32 -5.57
C SER A 83 4.39 20.99 -4.84
N ALA A 84 4.09 22.06 -4.10
CA ALA A 84 4.98 22.61 -3.09
C ALA A 84 4.71 21.85 -1.77
N CYS A 85 5.39 20.72 -1.54
CA CYS A 85 5.21 19.95 -0.30
C CYS A 85 6.54 19.64 0.38
N ALA A 86 6.55 19.47 1.70
CA ALA A 86 7.77 19.26 2.50
C ALA A 86 8.54 17.95 2.20
N LEU A 87 8.06 17.12 1.25
CA LEU A 87 8.81 15.97 0.73
C LEU A 87 9.82 16.36 -0.36
N THR A 88 9.63 17.52 -1.01
CA THR A 88 10.54 18.07 -2.04
C THR A 88 11.34 19.28 -1.57
N GLU A 89 10.96 19.89 -0.44
CA GLU A 89 11.65 21.03 0.19
C GLU A 89 12.16 20.68 1.60
N HIS A 90 13.29 21.26 2.04
CA HIS A 90 13.83 21.09 3.41
C HIS A 90 12.96 21.83 4.46
N ARG A 91 11.72 21.40 4.66
CA ARG A 91 10.80 21.93 5.68
C ARG A 91 10.45 20.86 6.71
N ALA A 92 10.17 21.30 7.94
CA ALA A 92 9.63 20.42 8.97
C ALA A 92 8.23 19.94 8.55
N ILE A 93 7.90 18.69 8.88
CA ILE A 93 6.56 18.15 8.66
C ILE A 93 5.64 18.79 9.70
N GLU A 94 4.70 19.62 9.24
CA GLU A 94 3.76 20.36 10.08
C GLU A 94 2.32 20.10 9.61
N LEU A 95 1.37 20.08 10.54
CA LEU A 95 -0.06 20.03 10.24
C LEU A 95 -0.55 21.42 9.82
N GLU A 96 -1.15 21.52 8.65
CA GLU A 96 -1.78 22.75 8.16
C GLU A 96 -3.17 22.97 8.79
N ALA A 97 -3.73 24.17 8.60
CA ALA A 97 -5.05 24.55 9.13
C ALA A 97 -6.22 23.67 8.65
N ASN A 98 -6.02 22.93 7.56
CA ASN A 98 -6.95 21.95 7.02
C ASN A 98 -6.82 20.56 7.69
N GLY A 99 -5.92 20.41 8.68
CA GLY A 99 -5.62 19.16 9.37
C GLY A 99 -4.72 18.20 8.60
N LEU A 100 -4.20 18.59 7.42
CA LEU A 100 -3.34 17.77 6.58
C LEU A 100 -1.87 18.18 6.75
N PRO A 101 -0.92 17.24 6.72
CA PRO A 101 0.49 17.58 6.70
C PRO A 101 0.85 18.43 5.47
N ASN A 102 1.78 19.39 5.62
CA ASN A 102 2.36 20.17 4.50
C ASN A 102 3.17 19.32 3.49
N THR A 103 3.27 18.01 3.69
CA THR A 103 3.74 17.01 2.71
C THR A 103 2.63 16.50 1.79
N PHE A 104 1.39 16.98 1.97
CA PHE A 104 0.24 16.54 1.20
C PHE A 104 0.26 17.09 -0.22
N VAL A 105 0.07 16.20 -1.18
CA VAL A 105 -0.16 16.55 -2.58
C VAL A 105 -1.64 16.28 -2.87
N PRO A 106 -2.49 17.32 -3.05
CA PRO A 106 -3.91 17.14 -3.30
C PRO A 106 -4.18 16.23 -4.50
N GLY A 107 -5.00 15.18 -4.29
CA GLY A 107 -5.43 14.28 -5.37
C GLY A 107 -4.34 13.33 -5.88
N ARG A 108 -3.22 13.17 -5.16
CA ARG A 108 -2.11 12.29 -5.56
C ARG A 108 -2.57 10.86 -5.81
N ASN A 109 -3.45 10.30 -4.99
CA ASN A 109 -3.91 8.93 -5.19
C ASN A 109 -4.77 8.79 -6.45
N LEU A 110 -5.47 9.86 -6.86
CA LEU A 110 -6.19 9.88 -8.14
C LEU A 110 -5.20 9.79 -9.31
N LEU A 111 -4.09 10.52 -9.24
CA LEU A 111 -3.03 10.47 -10.25
C LEU A 111 -2.36 9.09 -10.28
N PHE A 112 -1.99 8.55 -9.12
CA PHE A 112 -1.39 7.22 -9.01
C PHE A 112 -2.27 6.14 -9.64
N LEU A 113 -3.57 6.13 -9.32
CA LEU A 113 -4.50 5.17 -9.90
C LEU A 113 -4.72 5.40 -11.40
N SER A 114 -4.66 6.65 -11.88
CA SER A 114 -4.73 6.95 -13.31
C SER A 114 -3.52 6.41 -14.07
N PHE A 115 -2.31 6.64 -13.58
CA PHE A 115 -1.08 6.06 -14.15
C PHE A 115 -1.09 4.54 -14.09
N ALA A 116 -1.52 3.97 -12.96
CA ALA A 116 -1.65 2.53 -12.79
C ALA A 116 -2.64 1.94 -13.80
N ALA A 117 -3.76 2.60 -14.05
CA ALA A 117 -4.75 2.15 -15.03
C ALA A 117 -4.19 2.15 -16.45
N THR A 118 -3.43 3.17 -16.85
CA THR A 118 -2.76 3.21 -18.15
C THR A 118 -1.72 2.09 -18.30
N LEU A 119 -0.93 1.82 -17.26
CA LEU A 119 0.01 0.71 -17.25
C LEU A 119 -0.71 -0.64 -17.32
N ALA A 120 -1.76 -0.81 -16.52
CA ALA A 120 -2.57 -2.01 -16.48
C ALA A 120 -3.20 -2.31 -17.84
N TYR A 121 -3.77 -1.29 -18.51
CA TYR A 121 -4.30 -1.40 -19.86
C TYR A 121 -3.28 -1.97 -20.84
N ARG A 122 -2.07 -1.38 -20.89
CA ARG A 122 -0.98 -1.84 -21.78
C ARG A 122 -0.57 -3.29 -21.51
N ARG A 123 -0.68 -3.74 -20.26
CA ARG A 123 -0.28 -5.08 -19.82
C ARG A 123 -1.43 -6.09 -19.76
N GLY A 124 -2.63 -5.71 -20.19
CA GLY A 124 -3.81 -6.57 -20.13
C GLY A 124 -4.30 -6.89 -18.71
N ALA A 125 -3.91 -6.09 -17.71
CA ALA A 125 -4.46 -6.17 -16.37
C ALA A 125 -5.77 -5.37 -16.30
N SER A 126 -6.78 -5.95 -15.64
CA SER A 126 -8.12 -5.35 -15.53
C SER A 126 -8.51 -5.04 -14.08
N VAL A 127 -7.60 -5.28 -13.13
CA VAL A 127 -7.80 -5.01 -11.71
C VAL A 127 -6.63 -4.19 -11.20
N LEU A 128 -6.91 -3.07 -10.54
CA LEU A 128 -5.96 -2.37 -9.70
C LEU A 128 -6.26 -2.70 -8.25
N VAL A 129 -5.23 -2.91 -7.43
CA VAL A 129 -5.37 -3.13 -5.99
C VAL A 129 -4.60 -2.04 -5.26
N GLY A 130 -5.28 -1.32 -4.37
CA GLY A 130 -4.69 -0.25 -3.56
C GLY A 130 -4.91 -0.48 -2.06
N GLY A 131 -3.94 -0.07 -1.25
CA GLY A 131 -4.00 -0.16 0.22
C GLY A 131 -4.69 1.03 0.91
N MET A 132 -5.46 1.83 0.18
CA MET A 132 -6.19 2.97 0.75
C MET A 132 -7.23 2.48 1.77
N CYS A 133 -7.37 3.24 2.85
CA CYS A 133 -8.20 2.91 4.01
C CYS A 133 -8.88 4.19 4.53
N GLU A 134 -10.14 4.06 4.96
CA GLU A 134 -10.96 5.15 5.51
C GLU A 134 -11.13 5.06 7.03
N THR A 135 -10.87 3.91 7.64
CA THR A 135 -10.99 3.68 9.10
C THR A 135 -9.85 4.27 9.92
N ASP A 136 -8.61 4.22 9.43
CA ASP A 136 -7.42 4.78 10.10
C ASP A 136 -7.01 6.16 9.50
N TYR A 137 -8.00 6.88 8.99
CA TYR A 137 -7.85 8.03 8.11
C TYR A 137 -7.15 9.23 8.76
N SER A 138 -6.14 9.75 8.06
CA SER A 138 -5.42 10.98 8.39
C SER A 138 -5.98 12.24 7.72
N GLY A 139 -7.17 12.20 7.10
CA GLY A 139 -7.79 13.39 6.52
C GLY A 139 -7.94 13.40 4.99
N TYR A 140 -7.36 12.43 4.26
CA TYR A 140 -7.19 12.49 2.79
C TYR A 140 -8.41 12.11 1.91
N PRO A 141 -9.13 13.08 1.30
CA PRO A 141 -10.39 12.81 0.59
C PRO A 141 -10.25 11.86 -0.62
N ASP A 142 -9.04 11.74 -1.17
CA ASP A 142 -8.69 10.83 -2.27
C ASP A 142 -8.47 9.37 -1.84
N CYS A 143 -8.62 9.04 -0.55
CA CYS A 143 -8.61 7.68 -0.03
C CYS A 143 -10.01 7.09 0.23
N ARG A 144 -11.08 7.90 0.17
CA ARG A 144 -12.44 7.48 0.56
C ARG A 144 -13.07 6.53 -0.44
N ASP A 145 -13.93 5.64 0.04
CA ASP A 145 -14.63 4.65 -0.78
C ASP A 145 -15.43 5.30 -1.93
N ASN A 146 -16.16 6.38 -1.64
CA ASN A 146 -16.96 7.08 -2.65
C ASN A 146 -16.08 7.72 -3.75
N THR A 147 -14.94 8.29 -3.37
CA THR A 147 -13.97 8.85 -4.32
C THR A 147 -13.40 7.78 -5.23
N LEU A 148 -13.00 6.63 -4.67
CA LEU A 148 -12.44 5.54 -5.46
C LEU A 148 -13.47 4.88 -6.37
N LYS A 149 -14.72 4.73 -5.93
CA LYS A 149 -15.81 4.25 -6.78
C LYS A 149 -16.08 5.19 -7.95
N ALA A 150 -16.08 6.50 -7.71
CA ALA A 150 -16.21 7.49 -8.78
C ALA A 150 -15.03 7.40 -9.78
N LEU A 151 -13.81 7.24 -9.27
CA LEU A 151 -12.63 7.10 -10.11
C LEU A 151 -12.66 5.81 -10.94
N GLN A 152 -13.10 4.68 -10.38
CA GLN A 152 -13.23 3.43 -11.13
C GLN A 152 -14.12 3.60 -12.37
N VAL A 153 -15.24 4.30 -12.22
CA VAL A 153 -16.15 4.61 -13.33
C VAL A 153 -15.45 5.47 -14.37
N ALA A 154 -14.79 6.55 -13.94
CA ALA A 154 -14.05 7.44 -14.83
C ALA A 154 -12.95 6.71 -15.61
N LEU A 155 -12.16 5.86 -14.95
CA LEU A 155 -11.10 5.07 -15.58
C LEU A 155 -11.66 4.07 -16.59
N SER A 156 -12.76 3.39 -16.26
CA SER A 156 -13.37 2.41 -17.16
C SER A 156 -13.92 3.07 -18.43
N LEU A 157 -14.58 4.21 -18.29
CA LEU A 157 -15.09 5.00 -19.42
C LEU A 157 -13.96 5.60 -20.25
N GLY A 158 -12.95 6.19 -19.60
CA GLY A 158 -11.85 6.87 -20.27
C GLY A 158 -10.92 5.93 -21.05
N LEU A 159 -10.80 4.66 -20.62
CA LEU A 159 -10.02 3.64 -21.31
C LEU A 159 -10.87 2.77 -22.27
N ASP A 160 -12.18 2.99 -22.31
CA ASP A 160 -13.16 2.14 -23.01
C ASP A 160 -12.96 0.63 -22.71
N THR A 161 -12.71 0.32 -21.43
CA THR A 161 -12.51 -1.05 -20.96
C THR A 161 -12.90 -1.20 -19.49
N PRO A 162 -13.51 -2.32 -19.06
CA PRO A 162 -13.81 -2.54 -17.65
C PRO A 162 -12.55 -2.56 -16.78
N MET A 163 -12.45 -1.61 -15.86
CA MET A 163 -11.39 -1.54 -14.84
C MET A 163 -12.00 -1.70 -13.44
N THR A 164 -11.48 -2.63 -12.65
CA THR A 164 -11.90 -2.82 -11.25
C THR A 164 -10.86 -2.22 -10.31
N LEU A 165 -11.29 -1.43 -9.33
CA LEU A 165 -10.45 -0.95 -8.23
C LEU A 165 -10.82 -1.71 -6.96
N GLU A 166 -9.88 -2.49 -6.45
CA GLU A 166 -10.01 -3.25 -5.20
C GLU A 166 -9.26 -2.51 -4.07
N THR A 167 -9.94 -2.31 -2.95
CA THR A 167 -9.37 -1.72 -1.74
C THR A 167 -9.67 -2.60 -0.53
N PRO A 168 -8.94 -3.73 -0.38
CA PRO A 168 -9.28 -4.73 0.63
C PRO A 168 -9.14 -4.25 2.08
N LEU A 169 -8.47 -3.11 2.29
CA LEU A 169 -8.27 -2.51 3.61
C LEU A 169 -9.21 -1.34 3.91
N MET A 170 -10.14 -1.01 2.99
CA MET A 170 -10.95 0.21 3.03
C MET A 170 -11.62 0.45 4.39
N PHE A 171 -12.18 -0.61 4.97
CA PHE A 171 -12.94 -0.58 6.22
C PHE A 171 -12.27 -1.37 7.36
N LEU A 172 -10.97 -1.63 7.25
CA LEU A 172 -10.22 -2.35 8.27
C LEU A 172 -9.41 -1.38 9.13
N THR A 173 -9.43 -1.57 10.45
CA THR A 173 -8.47 -0.94 11.35
C THR A 173 -7.07 -1.53 11.17
N LYS A 174 -6.06 -0.89 11.76
CA LYS A 174 -4.69 -1.42 11.72
C LYS A 174 -4.56 -2.78 12.39
N GLY A 175 -5.30 -3.03 13.46
CA GLY A 175 -5.37 -4.36 14.11
C GLY A 175 -6.04 -5.40 13.20
N GLN A 176 -7.13 -5.05 12.54
CA GLN A 176 -7.78 -5.93 11.56
C GLN A 176 -6.89 -6.18 10.32
N THR A 177 -6.01 -5.24 9.97
CA THR A 177 -5.01 -5.44 8.90
C THR A 177 -3.98 -6.50 9.28
N TRP A 178 -3.52 -6.53 10.54
CA TRP A 178 -2.68 -7.61 11.07
C TRP A 178 -3.43 -8.95 11.13
N ALA A 179 -4.71 -8.94 11.51
CA ALA A 179 -5.55 -10.13 11.50
C ALA A 179 -5.75 -10.68 10.08
N LEU A 180 -6.01 -9.82 9.10
CA LEU A 180 -6.12 -10.22 7.69
C LEU A 180 -4.80 -10.82 7.18
N ALA A 181 -3.66 -10.23 7.53
CA ALA A 181 -2.36 -10.81 7.18
C ALA A 181 -2.16 -12.21 7.79
N HIS A 182 -2.57 -12.41 9.05
CA HIS A 182 -2.58 -13.73 9.67
C HIS A 182 -3.53 -14.71 8.94
N GLU A 183 -4.75 -14.29 8.57
CA GLU A 183 -5.67 -15.12 7.79
C GLU A 183 -5.07 -15.55 6.43
N LEU A 184 -4.34 -14.65 5.78
CA LEU A 184 -3.79 -14.89 4.44
C LEU A 184 -2.56 -15.82 4.43
N GLY A 185 -1.70 -15.73 5.45
CA GLY A 185 -0.42 -16.44 5.45
C GLY A 185 0.13 -16.82 6.83
N GLY A 186 -0.72 -16.77 7.86
CA GLY A 186 -0.41 -17.11 9.25
C GLY A 186 0.67 -16.24 9.87
N GLU A 187 1.28 -16.78 10.93
CA GLU A 187 2.43 -16.17 11.60
C GLU A 187 3.61 -15.91 10.66
N ALA A 188 3.78 -16.73 9.62
CA ALA A 188 4.85 -16.53 8.65
C ALA A 188 4.71 -15.20 7.88
N LEU A 189 3.48 -14.82 7.51
CA LEU A 189 3.25 -13.55 6.81
C LEU A 189 3.39 -12.36 7.76
N ASN A 190 2.88 -12.47 9.00
CA ASN A 190 3.05 -11.42 10.00
C ASN A 190 4.52 -11.21 10.37
N ALA A 191 5.29 -12.29 10.56
CA ALA A 191 6.72 -12.22 10.80
C ALA A 191 7.47 -11.55 9.63
N LEU A 192 7.14 -11.91 8.39
CA LEU A 192 7.70 -11.28 7.18
C LEU A 192 7.37 -9.78 7.15
N ILE A 193 6.12 -9.41 7.42
CA ILE A 193 5.67 -8.02 7.46
C ILE A 193 6.44 -7.25 8.54
N ALA A 194 6.56 -7.79 9.75
CA ALA A 194 7.32 -7.18 10.84
C ALA A 194 8.80 -7.01 10.44
N GLU A 195 9.40 -8.01 9.82
CA GLU A 195 10.83 -8.04 9.55
C GLU A 195 11.25 -7.21 8.34
N HIS A 196 10.48 -7.19 7.26
CA HIS A 196 10.96 -6.70 5.95
C HIS A 196 10.27 -5.44 5.43
N THR A 197 9.06 -5.11 5.91
CA THR A 197 8.35 -3.91 5.43
C THR A 197 8.86 -2.62 6.07
N HIS A 198 8.51 -1.48 5.47
CA HIS A 198 8.85 -0.15 5.98
C HIS A 198 7.61 0.74 6.13
N THR A 199 7.48 1.40 7.29
CA THR A 199 6.33 2.27 7.60
C THR A 199 6.76 3.64 8.17
N CYS A 200 8.00 3.78 8.63
CA CYS A 200 8.44 4.98 9.35
C CYS A 200 8.54 6.21 8.43
N TYR A 201 7.86 7.30 8.76
CA TYR A 201 7.90 8.54 7.96
C TYR A 201 9.27 9.24 7.96
N LEU A 202 10.15 8.91 8.90
CA LEU A 202 11.51 9.45 8.93
C LEU A 202 12.49 8.67 8.04
N GLY A 203 12.03 7.62 7.34
CA GLY A 203 12.90 6.77 6.53
C GLY A 203 13.88 5.93 7.35
N GLU A 204 13.68 5.85 8.66
CA GLU A 204 14.55 5.11 9.57
C GLU A 204 14.05 3.69 9.76
N ARG A 205 14.94 2.71 9.58
CA ARG A 205 14.67 1.34 10.08
C ARG A 205 14.82 1.27 11.60
N GLY A 206 15.79 1.96 12.18
CA GLY A 206 15.92 2.09 13.63
C GLY A 206 15.93 0.74 14.37
N THR A 207 15.29 0.73 15.54
CA THR A 207 15.20 -0.42 16.44
C THR A 207 14.16 -1.42 15.96
N ARG A 208 14.43 -2.72 16.14
CA ARG A 208 13.44 -3.78 15.90
C ARG A 208 12.47 -3.87 17.09
N HIS A 209 11.20 -3.59 16.85
CA HIS A 209 10.09 -3.79 17.78
C HIS A 209 9.29 -5.04 17.41
N PRO A 210 8.38 -5.54 18.28
CA PRO A 210 7.50 -6.66 17.93
C PRO A 210 6.67 -6.42 16.66
N TRP A 211 6.23 -5.18 16.44
CA TRP A 211 5.45 -4.78 15.27
C TRP A 211 6.31 -4.49 14.02
N GLY A 212 7.65 -4.50 14.15
CA GLY A 212 8.62 -4.26 13.08
C GLY A 212 9.61 -3.13 13.36
N TYR A 213 10.20 -2.59 12.30
CA TYR A 213 11.25 -1.56 12.35
C TYR A 213 10.68 -0.14 12.24
N GLY A 214 11.26 0.81 12.97
CA GLY A 214 10.99 2.24 12.83
C GLY A 214 11.55 3.07 13.98
N CYS A 215 11.31 4.38 13.96
CA CYS A 215 11.71 5.26 15.07
C CYS A 215 10.83 5.09 16.33
N GLY A 216 9.65 4.47 16.21
CA GLY A 216 8.71 4.28 17.32
C GLY A 216 7.89 5.51 17.72
N GLU A 217 8.29 6.71 17.29
CA GLU A 217 7.70 7.97 17.75
C GLU A 217 6.84 8.67 16.70
N CYS A 218 7.10 8.47 15.40
CA CYS A 218 6.30 9.11 14.35
C CYS A 218 4.87 8.54 14.29
N PRO A 219 3.88 9.30 13.76
CA PRO A 219 2.48 8.86 13.71
C PRO A 219 2.29 7.49 13.04
N ALA A 220 3.04 7.21 11.98
CA ALA A 220 2.97 5.92 11.28
C ALA A 220 3.47 4.74 12.14
N CYS A 221 4.55 4.94 12.91
CA CYS A 221 5.05 3.93 13.85
C CYS A 221 4.07 3.71 15.01
N GLN A 222 3.51 4.78 15.57
CA GLN A 222 2.53 4.70 16.65
C GLN A 222 1.27 3.94 16.22
N LEU A 223 0.74 4.26 15.03
CA LEU A 223 -0.43 3.57 14.47
C LEU A 223 -0.16 2.08 14.24
N ARG A 224 0.99 1.74 13.65
CA ARG A 224 1.41 0.35 13.43
C ARG A 224 1.59 -0.42 14.74
N ALA A 225 2.19 0.20 15.75
CA ALA A 225 2.40 -0.37 17.07
C ALA A 225 1.08 -0.62 17.80
N ALA A 226 0.18 0.37 17.82
CA ALA A 226 -1.13 0.27 18.43
C ALA A 226 -1.99 -0.80 17.74
N GLY A 227 -1.97 -0.86 16.40
CA GLY A 227 -2.64 -1.89 15.63
C GLY A 227 -2.15 -3.30 15.96
N HIS A 228 -0.83 -3.49 16.05
CA HIS A 228 -0.26 -4.79 16.42
C HIS A 228 -0.66 -5.21 17.84
N ALA A 229 -0.63 -4.29 18.80
CA ALA A 229 -1.06 -4.56 20.17
C ALA A 229 -2.56 -4.92 20.24
N ALA A 230 -3.41 -4.22 19.49
CA ALA A 230 -4.84 -4.51 19.42
C ALA A 230 -5.13 -5.88 18.78
N TRP A 231 -4.36 -6.27 17.75
CA TRP A 231 -4.47 -7.59 17.14
C TRP A 231 -4.14 -8.71 18.13
N LEU A 232 -3.02 -8.61 18.86
CA LEU A 232 -2.63 -9.60 19.86
C LEU A 232 -3.69 -9.76 20.98
N GLN A 233 -4.26 -8.65 21.45
CA GLN A 233 -5.32 -8.68 22.45
C GLN A 233 -6.59 -9.38 21.95
N HIS A 234 -6.91 -9.23 20.66
CA HIS A 234 -8.04 -9.91 20.03
C HIS A 234 -7.78 -11.41 19.86
N ASP A 235 -6.57 -11.81 19.46
CA ASP A 235 -6.19 -13.20 19.26
C ASP A 235 -6.14 -13.98 20.58
N GLU A 236 -5.60 -13.37 21.64
CA GLU A 236 -5.59 -13.93 23.01
C GLU A 236 -7.01 -14.11 23.58
N ALA A 237 -7.99 -13.32 23.11
CA ALA A 237 -9.38 -13.41 23.55
C ALA A 237 -10.18 -14.54 22.86
N GLY A 238 -9.62 -15.21 21.84
CA GLY A 238 -10.20 -16.41 21.23
C GLY A 238 -11.58 -16.23 20.58
N LEU A 239 -11.88 -15.03 20.05
CA LEU A 239 -13.11 -14.73 19.31
C LEU A 239 -12.87 -14.70 17.81
#